data_AF-A0A0R2XSQ7-F1
#
_entry.id   AF-A0A0R2XSQ7-F1
#
_cell.length_a   1.000
_cell.length_b   1.000
_cell.length_c   1.000
_cell.angle_alpha   90.00
_cell.angle_beta   90.00
_cell.angle_gamma   90.00
#
_symmetry.space_group_name_H-M   'P 1'
#
loop_
_entity.id
_entity.type
_entity.pdbx_description
1 polymer ?
#
loop_
_entity_poly.entity_id
_entity_poly.type
_entity_poly.pdbx_seq_one_letter_code
_entity_poly.pdbx_strand_id
1 'polypeptide(L)' 'MHIRKKNLQVKQQPSGECLQLTYELGTGRKTHIIPNKQPTTEPEPHAAGSYHNPEQHAIYMQRVDAMLRTP' A
#
# COMPACT_ATOMS: atom_id res chain seq x y z
N MET A 1 12.41 17.40 3.02
CA MET A 1 13.32 16.40 3.61
C MET A 1 12.70 15.02 3.40
N HIS A 2 13.25 14.19 2.51
CA HIS A 2 12.68 12.87 2.22
C HIS A 2 13.07 11.89 3.34
N ILE A 3 12.12 11.55 4.22
CA ILE A 3 12.35 10.57 5.28
C ILE A 3 12.40 9.18 4.63
N ARG A 4 13.61 8.73 4.29
CA ARG A 4 13.82 7.37 3.77
C ARG A 4 13.45 6.36 4.85
N LYS A 5 12.44 5.54 4.60
CA LYS A 5 12.10 4.37 5.42
C LYS A 5 13.25 3.37 5.32
N LYS A 6 13.85 3.01 6.44
CA LYS A 6 14.92 2.01 6.54
C LYS A 6 14.37 0.72 7.17
N ASN A 7 15.05 -0.40 6.95
CA ASN A 7 14.74 -1.69 7.59
C ASN A 7 13.27 -2.13 7.42
N LEU A 8 12.79 -2.08 6.18
CA LEU A 8 11.46 -2.53 5.80
C LEU A 8 11.34 -4.04 5.98
N GLN A 9 10.39 -4.49 6.79
CA GLN A 9 10.05 -5.89 7.00
C GLN A 9 8.57 -6.11 6.69
N VAL A 10 8.27 -7.11 5.88
CA VAL A 10 6.91 -7.54 5.57
C VAL A 10 6.73 -8.94 6.15
N LYS A 11 5.69 -9.14 6.95
CA LYS A 11 5.26 -10.46 7.42
C LYS A 11 3.80 -10.66 7.12
N GLN A 12 3.44 -11.83 6.61
CA GLN A 12 2.05 -12.22 6.50
C GLN A 12 1.55 -12.64 7.88
N GLN A 13 0.36 -12.17 8.27
CA GLN A 13 -0.28 -12.64 9.50
C GLN A 13 -0.67 -14.12 9.34
N PRO A 14 -0.73 -14.89 10.44
CA PRO A 14 -1.03 -16.32 10.39
C PRO A 14 -2.39 -16.64 9.76
N SER A 15 -3.36 -15.71 9.79
CA SER A 15 -4.64 -15.85 9.10
C SER A 15 -4.54 -15.72 7.57
N GLY A 16 -3.42 -15.23 7.03
CA GLY A 16 -3.23 -14.98 5.60
C GLY A 16 -3.93 -13.74 5.06
N GLU A 17 -4.89 -13.20 5.81
CA GLU A 17 -5.78 -12.10 5.40
C GLU A 17 -5.14 -10.71 5.42
N CYS A 18 -3.98 -10.55 6.08
CA CYS A 18 -3.32 -9.27 6.25
C CYS A 18 -1.80 -9.39 6.16
N LEU A 19 -1.16 -8.36 5.63
CA LEU A 19 0.29 -8.16 5.65
C LEU A 19 0.62 -7.13 6.73
N GLN A 20 1.55 -7.47 7.61
CA GLN A 20 2.14 -6.54 8.56
C GLN A 20 3.42 -5.95 7.98
N LEU A 21 3.38 -4.65 7.66
CA LEU A 21 4.51 -3.87 7.18
C LEU A 21 5.14 -3.12 8.36
N THR A 22 6.39 -3.40 8.67
CA THR A 22 7.14 -2.72 9.72
C THR A 22 8.33 -1.98 9.11
N TYR A 23 8.56 -0.74 9.49
CA TYR A 23 9.72 0.03 9.02
C TYR A 23 10.20 1.02 10.06
N GLU A 24 11.45 1.42 9.91
CA GLU A 24 12.08 2.44 10.75
C GLU A 24 12.07 3.78 10.03
N LEU A 25 11.56 4.78 10.74
CA LEU A 25 11.72 6.19 10.46
C LEU A 25 12.85 6.70 11.36
N GLY A 26 13.52 7.78 10.97
CA GLY A 26 14.59 8.37 11.81
C GLY A 26 14.14 8.76 13.22
N THR A 27 12.83 8.81 13.47
CA THR A 27 12.19 9.11 14.76
C THR A 27 11.65 7.89 15.50
N GLY A 28 11.68 6.68 14.93
CA GLY A 28 11.18 5.46 15.57
C GLY A 28 10.65 4.41 14.59
N ARG A 29 10.13 3.30 15.14
CA ARG A 29 9.60 2.17 14.36
C ARG A 29 8.08 2.30 14.19
N LYS A 30 7.59 2.22 12.94
CA LYS A 30 6.15 2.17 12.62
C LYS A 30 5.76 0.80 12.07
N THR A 31 4.56 0.36 12.42
CA THR A 31 3.94 -0.87 11.94
C THR A 31 2.58 -0.54 11.33
N HIS A 32 2.32 -1.06 10.13
CA HIS A 32 1.05 -0.94 9.42
C HIS A 32 0.48 -2.33 9.12
N ILE A 33 -0.83 -2.46 9.26
CA ILE A 33 -1.56 -3.65 8.84
C ILE A 33 -2.24 -3.33 7.52
N ILE A 34 -1.86 -4.06 6.47
CA ILE A 34 -2.40 -3.93 5.13
C ILE A 34 -3.32 -5.14 4.90
N PRO A 35 -4.63 -4.94 4.69
CA PRO A 35 -5.51 -6.04 4.34
C PRO A 35 -5.06 -6.64 3.00
N ASN A 36 -4.84 -7.96 3.00
CA ASN A 36 -4.47 -8.78 1.85
C ASN A 36 -5.73 -9.25 1.10
N LYS A 37 -6.73 -8.38 0.97
CA LYS A 37 -7.84 -8.63 0.05
C LYS A 37 -7.35 -8.27 -1.34
N GLN A 38 -7.05 -9.29 -2.15
CA GLN A 38 -6.96 -9.08 -3.59
C GLN A 38 -8.31 -8.54 -4.06
N PRO A 39 -8.37 -7.39 -4.76
CA PRO A 39 -9.58 -7.05 -5.48
C PRO A 39 -9.86 -8.19 -6.45
N THR A 40 -10.99 -8.88 -6.26
CA THR A 40 -11.43 -10.01 -7.11
C THR A 40 -11.80 -9.58 -8.54
N THR A 41 -11.72 -8.29 -8.81
CA THR A 41 -11.99 -7.63 -10.08
C THR A 41 -10.78 -6.76 -10.41
N GLU A 42 -9.69 -7.39 -10.85
CA GLU A 42 -8.69 -6.67 -11.64
C GLU A 42 -9.20 -6.71 -13.09
N PRO A 43 -9.49 -5.55 -13.73
CA PRO A 43 -9.87 -5.53 -15.14
C PRO A 43 -8.73 -6.12 -15.96
N GLU A 44 -9.07 -6.84 -17.04
CA GLU A 44 -8.11 -7.53 -17.89
C GLU A 44 -6.93 -6.61 -18.25
N PRO A 45 -5.68 -7.13 -18.30
CA PRO A 45 -4.51 -6.31 -18.63
C PRO A 45 -4.69 -5.70 -20.02
N HIS A 46 -5.09 -4.44 -20.07
CA HIS A 46 -5.25 -3.72 -21.32
C HIS A 46 -3.86 -3.48 -21.92
N ALA A 47 -3.72 -3.83 -23.21
CA ALA A 47 -2.45 -3.88 -23.92
C ALA A 47 -1.61 -2.60 -23.81
N ALA A 48 -0.29 -2.76 -24.01
CA ALA A 48 0.71 -1.70 -23.92
C ALA A 48 0.27 -0.43 -24.69
N GLY A 49 0.05 0.66 -23.95
CA GLY A 49 -0.09 2.01 -24.52
C GLY A 49 -1.35 2.78 -24.13
N SER A 50 -2.36 2.18 -23.49
CA SER A 50 -3.54 2.95 -23.09
C SER A 50 -4.31 2.26 -21.97
N TYR A 51 -4.32 2.87 -20.78
CA TYR A 51 -5.55 3.38 -20.15
C TYR A 51 -5.17 4.11 -18.85
N HIS A 52 -5.24 5.44 -18.81
CA HIS A 52 -5.41 6.14 -17.54
C HIS A 52 -6.83 5.80 -17.07
N ASN A 53 -6.99 4.74 -16.26
CA ASN A 53 -8.27 4.50 -15.60
C ASN A 53 -8.42 5.57 -14.50
N PRO A 54 -9.27 6.60 -14.69
CA PRO A 54 -9.39 7.69 -13.72
C PRO A 54 -9.95 7.19 -12.38
N GLU A 55 -10.76 6.12 -12.40
CA GLU A 55 -11.31 5.50 -11.19
C GLU A 55 -10.22 4.78 -10.39
N GLN A 56 -9.34 4.04 -11.07
CA GLN A 56 -8.19 3.39 -10.44
C GLN A 56 -7.20 4.43 -9.88
N HIS A 57 -6.96 5.52 -10.62
CA HIS A 57 -6.16 6.64 -10.14
C HIS A 57 -6.76 7.27 -8.88
N ALA A 58 -8.08 7.49 -8.84
CA ALA A 58 -8.78 8.02 -7.67
C ALA A 58 -8.65 7.10 -6.44
N ILE A 59 -8.76 5.78 -6.62
CA ILE A 59 -8.57 4.79 -5.55
C ILE A 59 -7.14 4.86 -4.99
N TYR A 60 -6.12 4.98 -5.86
CA TYR A 60 -4.75 5.13 -5.41
C TYR A 60 -4.51 6.44 -4.65
N MET A 61 -5.09 7.55 -5.11
CA MET A 61 -4.99 8.83 -4.41
C MET A 61 -5.66 8.79 -3.02
N GLN A 62 -6.81 8.10 -2.88
CA GLN A 62 -7.44 7.90 -1.57
C GLN A 62 -6.56 7.08 -0.61
N ARG A 63 -5.88 6.04 -1.12
CA ARG A 63 -4.96 5.24 -0.31
C ARG A 63 -3.75 6.04 0.14
N VAL A 64 -3.20 6.89 -0.74
CA VAL A 64 -2.10 7.80 -0.41
C VAL A 64 -2.53 8.81 0.65
N ASP A 65 -3.70 9.44 0.49
CA ASP A 65 -4.23 10.40 1.46
C ASP A 65 -4.45 9.76 2.84
N ALA A 66 -5.05 8.56 2.90
CA ALA A 66 -5.23 7.82 4.16
C ALA A 66 -3.91 7.47 4.84
N MET A 67 -2.87 7.17 4.06
CA MET A 67 -1.52 6.89 4.56
C MET A 67 -0.81 8.13 5.11
N LEU A 68 -1.08 9.31 4.54
CA LEU A 68 -0.52 10.58 4.99
C LEU A 68 -1.27 11.16 6.19
N ARG A 69 -2.57 10.83 6.35
CA ARG A 69 -3.40 11.29 7.47
C ARG A 69 -3.34 10.40 8.71
N THR A 70 -2.65 9.27 8.66
CA THR A 70 -2.50 8.41 9.84
C THR A 70 -1.43 9.01 10.78
N PRO A 71 -1.77 9.36 12.04
CA PRO A 71 -0.82 9.92 13.00
C PRO A 71 0.40 9.02 13.22
#